data_AF-A0A934LT82-F1
#
_entry.id   AF-A0A934LT82-F1
#
_cell.length_a   1.000
_cell.length_b   1.000
_cell.length_c   1.000
_cell.angle_alpha   90.00
_cell.angle_beta   90.00
_cell.angle_gamma   90.00
#
_symmetry.space_group_name_H-M   'P 1'
#
loop_
_entity.id
_entity.type
_entity.pdbx_description
1 polymer ?
#
loop_
_entity_poly.entity_id
_entity_poly.type
_entity_poly.pdbx_seq_one_letter_code
_entity_poly.pdbx_strand_id
1 'polypeptide(L)'
;MMERREILAFAVVLLIVIGLPAAALGYQYWLRPALSSTRMIDIRAAAPEAGGFQPDAIQVKAGETVTLRFSSTDVTHGIAIGPGLGIDLGHVDPGQVKEITLTFDHAGTYTFYCNSWCSPDHWRMRGVVQVDDPANPGALPTSQRDPVIEALIAEEVDIDDNVHTGDHPLPTIPLDRSPSAARGEALILAVNVPAELQDVSWRRSHSPADALDLLTTANPGVKRAELADVVAYLWSGGLSAEQITAAQTLYNKNCAACHGETGAGDGPVASSTANNPVIFADAGYMFTRRDDVLYAKIRRGGMGTDMPNFGTLFTQDETWALVNYLRSFSGTEQGPLGDAH
;
A
#
# COMPACT_ATOMS: atom_id res chain seq x y z
N MET A 1 -67.17 -17.87 -39.83
CA MET A 1 -65.80 -18.42 -39.93
C MET A 1 -64.89 -17.22 -40.04
N MET A 2 -64.03 -16.97 -39.05
CA MET A 2 -63.13 -15.80 -39.04
C MET A 2 -62.12 -15.94 -40.18
N GLU A 3 -61.87 -14.90 -40.96
CA GLU A 3 -60.92 -15.00 -42.08
C GLU A 3 -59.49 -15.19 -41.56
N ARG A 4 -58.61 -15.85 -42.34
CA ARG A 4 -57.19 -16.08 -41.94
C ARG A 4 -56.47 -14.79 -41.54
N ARG A 5 -56.84 -13.66 -42.15
CA ARG A 5 -56.27 -12.34 -41.85
C ARG A 5 -56.71 -11.82 -40.48
N GLU A 6 -57.95 -12.05 -40.09
CA GLU A 6 -58.48 -11.67 -38.79
C GLU A 6 -57.88 -12.49 -37.67
N ILE A 7 -57.67 -13.81 -37.89
CA ILE A 7 -56.99 -14.69 -36.92
C ILE A 7 -55.55 -14.23 -36.69
N LEU A 8 -54.83 -13.84 -37.75
CA LEU A 8 -53.47 -13.34 -37.65
C LEU A 8 -53.41 -12.01 -36.88
N ALA A 9 -54.32 -11.08 -37.19
CA ALA A 9 -54.42 -9.80 -36.49
C ALA A 9 -54.74 -10.00 -35.00
N PHE A 10 -55.66 -10.91 -34.68
CA PHE A 10 -56.01 -11.23 -33.30
C PHE A 10 -54.83 -11.83 -32.54
N ALA A 11 -54.08 -12.75 -33.16
CA ALA A 11 -52.89 -13.35 -32.54
C ALA A 11 -51.78 -12.32 -32.28
N VAL A 12 -51.56 -11.37 -33.20
CA VAL A 12 -50.59 -10.28 -33.01
C VAL A 12 -51.02 -9.36 -31.88
N VAL A 13 -52.30 -8.96 -31.83
CA VAL A 13 -52.83 -8.14 -30.73
C VAL A 13 -52.70 -8.88 -29.39
N LEU A 14 -52.98 -10.18 -29.34
CA LEU A 14 -52.87 -10.99 -28.13
C LEU A 14 -51.40 -11.13 -27.67
N LEU A 15 -50.46 -11.28 -28.61
CA LEU A 15 -49.04 -11.31 -28.32
C LEU A 15 -48.51 -9.97 -27.80
N ILE A 16 -49.05 -8.84 -28.29
CA ILE A 16 -48.66 -7.50 -27.81
C ILE A 16 -49.31 -7.17 -26.46
N VAL A 17 -50.61 -7.45 -26.31
CA VAL A 17 -51.38 -7.06 -25.11
C VAL A 17 -51.13 -8.01 -23.94
N ILE A 18 -50.85 -9.29 -24.21
CA ILE A 18 -50.67 -10.31 -23.16
C ILE A 18 -49.26 -10.88 -23.20
N GLY A 19 -48.75 -11.26 -24.37
CA GLY A 19 -47.44 -11.89 -24.50
C GLY A 19 -46.28 -10.99 -24.05
N LEU A 20 -46.23 -9.74 -24.52
CA LEU A 20 -45.17 -8.79 -24.15
C LEU A 20 -45.23 -8.38 -22.67
N PRO A 21 -46.38 -8.01 -22.08
CA PRO A 21 -46.47 -7.76 -20.64
C PRO A 21 -46.14 -9.00 -19.81
N ALA A 22 -46.63 -10.18 -20.18
CA ALA A 22 -46.31 -11.41 -19.46
C ALA A 22 -44.81 -11.75 -19.55
N ALA A 23 -44.17 -11.52 -20.69
CA ALA A 23 -42.72 -11.69 -20.85
C ALA A 23 -41.93 -10.63 -20.05
N ALA A 24 -42.36 -9.38 -20.04
CA ALA A 24 -41.75 -8.30 -19.27
C ALA A 24 -41.89 -8.53 -17.75
N LEU A 25 -43.07 -8.96 -17.30
CA LEU A 25 -43.35 -9.33 -15.92
C LEU A 25 -42.59 -10.61 -15.54
N GLY A 26 -42.57 -11.62 -16.40
CA GLY A 26 -41.76 -12.83 -16.21
C GLY A 26 -40.27 -12.52 -16.13
N TYR A 27 -39.78 -11.58 -16.94
CA TYR A 27 -38.41 -11.09 -16.84
C TYR A 27 -38.18 -10.34 -15.52
N GLN A 28 -39.03 -9.39 -15.14
CA GLN A 28 -38.88 -8.60 -13.91
C GLN A 28 -39.01 -9.42 -12.62
N TYR A 29 -39.95 -10.36 -12.57
CA TYR A 29 -40.32 -11.06 -11.32
C TYR A 29 -39.73 -12.46 -11.20
N TRP A 30 -39.34 -13.11 -12.30
CA TRP A 30 -38.82 -14.48 -12.28
C TRP A 30 -37.37 -14.58 -12.76
N LEU A 31 -37.05 -14.09 -13.96
CA LEU A 31 -35.67 -14.21 -14.48
C LEU A 31 -34.69 -13.23 -13.82
N ARG A 32 -35.05 -11.96 -13.65
CA ARG A 32 -34.16 -10.94 -13.07
C ARG A 32 -33.74 -11.24 -11.62
N PRO A 33 -34.64 -11.68 -10.71
CA PRO A 33 -34.23 -12.08 -9.36
C PRO A 33 -33.39 -13.36 -9.35
N ALA A 34 -33.63 -14.28 -10.29
CA ALA A 34 -32.82 -15.49 -10.46
C ALA A 34 -31.43 -15.21 -11.08
N LEU A 35 -31.24 -14.05 -11.72
CA LEU A 35 -30.01 -13.67 -12.42
C LEU A 35 -29.19 -12.58 -11.70
N SER A 36 -29.77 -11.73 -10.85
CA SER A 36 -29.00 -10.70 -10.15
C SER A 36 -29.60 -10.28 -8.81
N SER A 37 -29.09 -10.84 -7.72
CA SER A 37 -29.04 -10.10 -6.46
C SER A 37 -27.64 -10.21 -5.86
N THR A 38 -26.64 -9.73 -6.61
CA THR A 38 -25.35 -9.35 -6.00
C THR A 38 -25.68 -8.47 -4.80
N ARG A 39 -25.27 -8.88 -3.60
CA ARG A 39 -25.58 -8.14 -2.38
C ARG A 39 -24.92 -6.75 -2.49
N MET A 40 -25.74 -5.72 -2.44
CA MET A 40 -25.30 -4.34 -2.53
C MET A 40 -25.12 -3.77 -1.12
N ILE A 41 -23.97 -3.16 -0.87
CA ILE A 41 -23.60 -2.61 0.43
C ILE A 41 -23.24 -1.14 0.22
N ASP A 42 -24.07 -0.24 0.74
CA ASP A 42 -23.83 1.20 0.71
C ASP A 42 -22.96 1.63 1.90
N ILE A 43 -21.84 2.28 1.60
CA ILE A 43 -20.83 2.77 2.53
C ILE A 43 -20.75 4.29 2.38
N ARG A 44 -21.18 5.02 3.41
CA ARG A 44 -21.09 6.47 3.46
C ARG A 44 -19.73 6.88 4.00
N ALA A 45 -19.07 7.80 3.32
CA ALA A 45 -17.79 8.37 3.70
C ALA A 45 -18.02 9.78 4.27
N ALA A 46 -17.56 9.99 5.50
CA ALA A 46 -17.44 11.29 6.14
C ALA A 46 -16.02 11.44 6.71
N ALA A 47 -15.60 12.66 7.03
CA ALA A 47 -14.35 12.92 7.73
C ALA A 47 -14.27 12.06 9.02
N PRO A 48 -13.07 11.61 9.43
CA PRO A 48 -12.87 10.80 10.63
C PRO A 48 -13.60 11.32 11.87
N GLU A 49 -13.51 12.62 12.12
CA GLU A 49 -14.17 13.32 13.23
C GLU A 49 -15.70 13.30 13.17
N ALA A 50 -16.27 13.03 12.00
CA ALA A 50 -17.71 12.90 11.74
C ALA A 50 -18.18 11.43 11.65
N GLY A 51 -17.31 10.46 11.98
CA GLY A 51 -17.65 9.04 12.04
C GLY A 51 -17.06 8.18 10.93
N GLY A 52 -16.22 8.75 10.04
CA GLY A 52 -15.49 7.98 9.04
C GLY A 52 -16.40 7.25 8.04
N PHE A 53 -16.01 6.04 7.67
CA PHE A 53 -16.85 5.19 6.84
C PHE A 53 -17.98 4.54 7.65
N GLN A 54 -19.19 4.46 7.07
CA GLN A 54 -20.36 3.89 7.71
C GLN A 54 -21.16 3.01 6.72
N PRO A 55 -21.26 1.68 6.95
CA PRO A 55 -20.64 0.94 8.05
C PRO A 55 -19.10 0.92 7.92
N ASP A 56 -18.41 0.89 9.05
CA ASP A 56 -16.96 0.73 9.15
C ASP A 56 -16.52 -0.73 9.13
N ALA A 57 -17.45 -1.67 9.33
CA ALA A 57 -17.22 -3.11 9.24
C ALA A 57 -18.33 -3.79 8.45
N ILE A 58 -17.95 -4.63 7.48
CA ILE A 58 -18.87 -5.44 6.69
C ILE A 58 -18.42 -6.90 6.69
N GLN A 59 -19.37 -7.82 6.75
CA GLN A 59 -19.10 -9.27 6.68
C GLN A 59 -19.52 -9.81 5.32
N VAL A 60 -18.64 -10.60 4.70
CA VAL A 60 -18.80 -11.26 3.40
C VAL A 60 -18.31 -12.70 3.52
N LYS A 61 -18.79 -13.61 2.68
CA LYS A 61 -18.27 -14.99 2.62
C LYS A 61 -17.22 -15.13 1.52
N ALA A 62 -16.21 -15.96 1.74
CA ALA A 62 -15.29 -16.31 0.65
C ALA A 62 -16.07 -16.90 -0.54
N GLY A 63 -15.81 -16.40 -1.75
CA GLY A 63 -16.53 -16.74 -2.98
C GLY A 63 -17.87 -16.01 -3.18
N GLU A 64 -18.30 -15.15 -2.25
CA GLU A 64 -19.49 -14.31 -2.42
C GLU A 64 -19.17 -13.07 -3.29
N THR A 65 -19.94 -12.87 -4.35
CA THR A 65 -19.90 -11.64 -5.14
C THR A 65 -20.75 -10.56 -4.49
N VAL A 66 -20.15 -9.41 -4.20
CA VAL A 66 -20.82 -8.24 -3.61
C VAL A 66 -20.56 -6.98 -4.42
N THR A 67 -21.48 -6.02 -4.36
CA THR A 67 -21.29 -4.68 -4.91
C THR A 67 -21.15 -3.69 -3.77
N LEU A 68 -19.97 -3.09 -3.64
CA LEU A 68 -19.70 -2.04 -2.65
C LEU A 68 -19.93 -0.69 -3.31
N ARG A 69 -20.76 0.16 -2.70
CA ARG A 69 -21.09 1.51 -3.18
C ARG A 69 -20.64 2.54 -2.16
N PHE A 70 -19.72 3.40 -2.56
CA PHE A 70 -19.15 4.45 -1.73
C PHE A 70 -19.71 5.80 -2.14
N SER A 71 -20.15 6.59 -1.16
CA SER A 71 -20.65 7.96 -1.38
C SER A 71 -20.11 8.91 -0.33
N SER A 72 -19.71 10.12 -0.71
CA SER A 72 -19.32 11.16 0.24
C SER A 72 -20.54 11.96 0.75
N THR A 73 -20.53 12.28 2.05
CA THR A 73 -21.53 13.16 2.69
C THR A 73 -21.02 14.55 3.05
N ASP A 74 -19.73 14.85 2.87
CA ASP A 74 -19.11 16.11 3.30
C ASP A 74 -18.05 16.66 2.34
N VAL A 75 -16.87 16.06 2.26
CA VAL A 75 -15.71 16.49 1.46
C VAL A 75 -15.29 15.41 0.47
N THR A 76 -14.35 15.70 -0.42
CA THR A 76 -13.80 14.68 -1.31
C THR A 76 -13.02 13.63 -0.51
N HIS A 77 -13.32 12.35 -0.76
CA HIS A 77 -12.59 11.21 -0.19
C HIS A 77 -11.96 10.37 -1.29
N GLY A 78 -10.91 9.64 -0.98
CA GLY A 78 -10.36 8.60 -1.84
C GLY A 78 -10.92 7.23 -1.44
N ILE A 79 -10.99 6.28 -2.36
CA ILE A 79 -11.51 4.93 -2.07
C ILE A 79 -10.56 3.89 -2.64
N ALA A 80 -9.81 3.23 -1.75
CA ALA A 80 -8.96 2.09 -2.10
C ALA A 80 -9.29 0.88 -1.22
N ILE A 81 -8.99 -0.33 -1.70
CA ILE A 81 -9.19 -1.58 -0.96
C ILE A 81 -7.94 -2.45 -1.08
N GLY A 82 -7.41 -2.89 0.06
CA GLY A 82 -6.25 -3.78 0.16
C GLY A 82 -6.37 -4.77 1.34
N PRO A 83 -5.34 -5.59 1.59
CA PRO A 83 -4.14 -5.73 0.78
C PRO A 83 -4.38 -6.61 -0.46
N GLY A 84 -3.58 -6.41 -1.51
CA GLY A 84 -3.46 -7.35 -2.64
C GLY A 84 -4.60 -7.37 -3.65
N LEU A 85 -5.60 -6.49 -3.51
CA LEU A 85 -6.68 -6.38 -4.49
C LEU A 85 -6.38 -5.39 -5.62
N GLY A 86 -5.42 -4.47 -5.42
CA GLY A 86 -5.07 -3.44 -6.42
C GLY A 86 -6.24 -2.50 -6.76
N ILE A 87 -7.21 -2.36 -5.86
CA ILE A 87 -8.41 -1.56 -6.08
C ILE A 87 -8.16 -0.13 -5.59
N ASP A 88 -8.24 0.81 -6.51
CA ASP A 88 -8.31 2.25 -6.25
C ASP A 88 -9.37 2.85 -7.17
N LEU A 89 -10.51 3.27 -6.60
CA LEU A 89 -11.63 3.87 -7.33
C LEU A 89 -11.45 5.40 -7.50
N GLY A 90 -10.36 5.96 -6.96
CA GLY A 90 -10.05 7.37 -6.96
C GLY A 90 -10.97 8.18 -6.05
N HIS A 91 -11.09 9.47 -6.38
CA HIS A 91 -11.87 10.43 -5.62
C HIS A 91 -13.39 10.20 -5.74
N VAL A 92 -14.11 10.34 -4.62
CA VAL A 92 -15.56 10.44 -4.52
C VAL A 92 -15.94 11.80 -3.91
N ASP A 93 -16.52 12.66 -4.73
CA ASP A 93 -17.01 13.97 -4.30
C ASP A 93 -18.43 13.87 -3.71
N PRO A 94 -18.88 14.86 -2.91
CA PRO A 94 -20.27 14.93 -2.46
C PRO A 94 -21.27 14.86 -3.62
N GLY A 95 -22.25 13.96 -3.50
CA GLY A 95 -23.25 13.70 -4.56
C GLY A 95 -22.79 12.70 -5.64
N GLN A 96 -21.53 12.25 -5.63
CA GLN A 96 -21.08 11.13 -6.45
C GLN A 96 -21.20 9.80 -5.71
N VAL A 97 -21.32 8.73 -6.50
CA VAL A 97 -21.22 7.35 -6.01
C VAL A 97 -20.17 6.64 -6.84
N LYS A 98 -19.21 6.01 -6.15
CA LYS A 98 -18.27 5.05 -6.73
C LYS A 98 -18.72 3.66 -6.37
N GLU A 99 -18.66 2.72 -7.30
CA GLU A 99 -19.06 1.35 -7.03
C GLU A 99 -18.11 0.35 -7.64
N ILE A 100 -17.99 -0.79 -6.98
CA ILE A 100 -17.21 -1.91 -7.47
C ILE A 100 -17.94 -3.21 -7.13
N THR A 101 -17.99 -4.11 -8.11
CA THR A 101 -18.47 -5.48 -7.91
C THR A 101 -17.27 -6.41 -7.91
N LEU A 102 -17.11 -7.16 -6.82
CA LEU A 102 -15.98 -8.05 -6.62
C LEU A 102 -16.37 -9.30 -5.86
N THR A 103 -15.53 -10.33 -5.99
CA THR A 103 -15.61 -11.57 -5.23
C THR A 103 -14.35 -11.67 -4.38
N PHE A 104 -14.51 -11.93 -3.08
CA PHE A 104 -13.38 -12.17 -2.19
C PHE A 104 -13.08 -13.66 -2.17
N ASP A 105 -12.02 -14.10 -2.85
CA ASP A 105 -11.73 -15.54 -3.01
C ASP A 105 -11.17 -16.19 -1.73
N HIS A 106 -10.56 -15.39 -0.86
CA HIS A 106 -9.88 -15.88 0.34
C HIS A 106 -10.49 -15.28 1.60
N ALA A 107 -10.70 -16.13 2.61
CA ALA A 107 -11.05 -15.67 3.95
C ALA A 107 -9.92 -14.82 4.53
N GLY A 108 -10.28 -13.77 5.26
CA GLY A 108 -9.32 -12.77 5.71
C GLY A 108 -9.97 -11.45 6.06
N THR A 109 -9.13 -10.47 6.41
CA THR A 109 -9.55 -9.10 6.62
C THR A 109 -8.97 -8.24 5.52
N TYR A 110 -9.84 -7.58 4.76
CA TYR A 110 -9.47 -6.54 3.80
C TYR A 110 -9.83 -5.19 4.39
N THR A 111 -9.02 -4.17 4.12
CA THR A 111 -9.26 -2.80 4.56
C THR A 111 -9.67 -1.97 3.35
N PHE A 112 -10.81 -1.30 3.42
CA PHE A 112 -11.09 -0.16 2.55
C PHE A 112 -10.68 1.12 3.28
N TYR A 113 -10.01 2.04 2.60
CA TYR A 113 -9.40 3.20 3.23
C TYR A 113 -9.42 4.43 2.31
N CYS A 114 -9.35 5.60 2.93
CA CYS A 114 -9.18 6.87 2.23
C CYS A 114 -7.70 7.12 1.96
N ASN A 115 -7.36 7.35 0.69
CA ASN A 115 -6.02 7.71 0.22
C ASN A 115 -5.94 9.15 -0.31
N SER A 116 -6.92 9.99 0.08
CA SER A 116 -7.00 11.40 -0.24
C SER A 116 -7.01 12.22 1.05
N TRP A 117 -6.49 13.44 0.97
CA TRP A 117 -6.52 14.35 2.11
C TRP A 117 -7.94 14.88 2.34
N CYS A 118 -8.64 14.33 3.35
CA CYS A 118 -10.00 14.75 3.69
C CYS A 118 -10.09 15.53 5.01
N SER A 119 -9.16 15.31 5.94
CA SER A 119 -9.01 16.08 7.20
C SER A 119 -7.61 15.88 7.79
N PRO A 120 -7.19 16.60 8.84
CA PRO A 120 -5.94 16.32 9.55
C PRO A 120 -5.83 14.89 10.08
N ASP A 121 -6.97 14.24 10.34
CA ASP A 121 -7.06 12.86 10.81
C ASP A 121 -7.23 11.84 9.67
N HIS A 122 -7.00 12.22 8.40
CA HIS A 122 -7.34 11.39 7.23
C HIS A 122 -6.80 9.95 7.30
N TRP A 123 -5.64 9.74 7.93
CA TRP A 123 -5.01 8.43 8.14
C TRP A 123 -5.86 7.44 8.94
N ARG A 124 -6.83 7.93 9.73
CA ARG A 124 -7.81 7.15 10.52
C ARG A 124 -8.99 6.66 9.69
N MET A 125 -9.15 7.16 8.46
CA MET A 125 -10.32 6.89 7.64
C MET A 125 -10.22 5.51 6.98
N ARG A 126 -10.64 4.48 7.72
CA ARG A 126 -10.55 3.07 7.34
C ARG A 126 -11.81 2.32 7.76
N GLY A 127 -12.13 1.26 7.04
CA GLY A 127 -13.09 0.25 7.45
C GLY A 127 -12.67 -1.12 6.93
N VAL A 128 -13.35 -2.16 7.39
CA VAL A 128 -12.95 -3.55 7.18
C VAL A 128 -14.02 -4.36 6.44
N VAL A 129 -13.57 -5.17 5.49
CA VAL A 129 -14.32 -6.29 4.95
C VAL A 129 -13.78 -7.54 5.63
N GLN A 130 -14.59 -8.11 6.52
CA GLN A 130 -14.32 -9.39 7.13
C GLN A 130 -14.88 -10.50 6.24
N VAL A 131 -13.98 -11.30 5.68
CA VAL A 131 -14.33 -12.40 4.77
C VAL A 131 -14.26 -13.70 5.55
N ASP A 132 -15.42 -14.28 5.81
CA ASP A 132 -15.56 -15.53 6.56
C ASP A 132 -15.31 -16.73 5.64
N ASP A 133 -14.69 -17.77 6.18
CA ASP A 133 -14.55 -19.06 5.51
C ASP A 133 -15.85 -19.87 5.64
N PRO A 134 -16.58 -20.15 4.54
CA PRO A 134 -17.79 -20.96 4.58
C PRO A 134 -17.54 -22.40 5.05
N ALA A 135 -16.31 -22.92 4.84
CA ALA A 135 -15.93 -24.25 5.28
C ALA A 135 -15.67 -24.31 6.80
N ASN A 136 -15.38 -23.17 7.43
CA ASN A 136 -15.12 -23.06 8.87
C ASN A 136 -15.93 -21.90 9.51
N PRO A 137 -17.27 -22.03 9.63
CA PRO A 137 -18.12 -20.97 10.17
C PRO A 137 -17.74 -20.62 11.61
N GLY A 138 -17.50 -19.33 11.89
CA GLY A 138 -17.13 -18.83 13.22
C GLY A 138 -15.64 -18.91 13.55
N ALA A 139 -14.80 -19.42 12.66
CA ALA A 139 -13.37 -19.21 12.75
C ALA A 139 -13.09 -17.72 12.57
N LEU A 140 -12.37 -17.11 13.52
CA LEU A 140 -11.86 -15.76 13.33
C LEU A 140 -10.86 -15.80 12.17
N PRO A 141 -10.92 -14.86 11.20
CA PRO A 141 -9.88 -14.72 10.19
C PRO A 141 -8.53 -14.61 10.90
N THR A 142 -7.63 -15.55 10.62
CA THR A 142 -6.29 -15.48 11.19
C THR A 142 -5.60 -14.25 10.62
N SER A 143 -5.15 -13.34 11.48
CA SER A 143 -4.26 -12.26 11.07
C SER A 143 -3.09 -12.86 10.31
N GLN A 144 -2.87 -12.43 9.06
CA GLN A 144 -1.78 -12.95 8.24
C GLN A 144 -0.46 -12.73 8.98
N ARG A 145 0.22 -13.82 9.34
CA ARG A 145 1.52 -13.76 10.00
C ARG A 145 2.56 -13.23 9.03
N ASP A 146 3.43 -12.38 9.53
CA ASP A 146 4.48 -11.75 8.75
C ASP A 146 5.84 -12.37 9.12
N PRO A 147 6.47 -13.14 8.22
CA PRO A 147 7.69 -13.86 8.54
C PRO A 147 8.87 -12.93 8.85
N VAL A 148 8.88 -11.71 8.30
CA VAL A 148 9.95 -10.73 8.56
C VAL A 148 9.83 -10.21 9.99
N ILE A 149 8.62 -9.87 10.41
CA ILE A 149 8.35 -9.41 11.79
C ILE A 149 8.62 -10.55 12.78
N GLU A 150 8.21 -11.78 12.47
CA GLU A 150 8.50 -12.95 13.31
C GLU A 150 10.02 -13.19 13.46
N ALA A 151 10.79 -13.04 12.39
CA ALA A 151 12.25 -13.18 12.42
C ALA A 151 12.90 -12.10 13.31
N LEU A 152 12.49 -10.83 13.18
CA LEU A 152 13.00 -9.73 14.02
C LEU A 152 12.68 -9.96 15.51
N ILE A 153 11.47 -10.43 15.82
CA ILE A 153 11.09 -10.78 17.19
C ILE A 153 11.98 -11.92 17.71
N ALA A 154 12.24 -12.94 16.90
CA ALA A 154 13.11 -14.07 17.28
C ALA A 154 14.58 -13.65 17.47
N GLU A 155 15.04 -12.61 16.76
CA GLU A 155 16.35 -11.97 16.94
C GLU A 155 16.40 -11.00 18.13
N GLU A 156 15.28 -10.78 18.84
CA GLU A 156 15.14 -9.77 19.89
C GLU A 156 15.45 -8.34 19.40
N VAL A 157 15.24 -8.07 18.11
CA VAL A 157 15.34 -6.73 17.54
C VAL A 157 14.11 -5.95 17.95
N ASP A 158 14.30 -4.89 18.71
CA ASP A 158 13.23 -3.94 18.96
C ASP A 158 12.99 -3.12 17.67
N ILE A 159 11.73 -3.01 17.25
CA ILE A 159 11.34 -2.34 16.00
C ILE A 159 11.02 -0.86 16.27
N ASP A 160 10.69 -0.54 17.51
CA ASP A 160 10.18 0.75 17.93
C ASP A 160 11.26 1.68 18.43
N ASP A 161 12.34 1.18 19.04
CA ASP A 161 13.45 2.06 19.38
C ASP A 161 14.06 2.71 18.12
N ASN A 162 14.27 4.01 18.27
CA ASN A 162 14.74 4.88 17.20
C ASN A 162 16.27 4.75 16.99
N VAL A 163 16.92 3.86 17.75
CA VAL A 163 18.37 3.79 17.97
C VAL A 163 19.00 2.41 17.66
N HIS A 164 18.28 1.37 17.20
CA HIS A 164 18.86 0.03 17.00
C HIS A 164 20.03 -0.01 16.00
N THR A 165 21.29 0.13 16.40
CA THR A 165 21.96 -0.47 17.57
C THR A 165 22.29 0.47 18.76
N GLY A 166 21.72 0.18 19.93
CA GLY A 166 21.79 0.98 21.17
C GLY A 166 23.06 0.89 22.03
N ASP A 167 24.27 1.07 21.47
CA ASP A 167 25.45 1.40 22.31
C ASP A 167 26.51 2.28 21.61
N HIS A 168 26.22 2.75 20.40
CA HIS A 168 27.11 3.65 19.68
C HIS A 168 26.28 4.82 19.13
N PRO A 169 26.70 6.09 19.32
CA PRO A 169 26.19 7.16 18.46
C PRO A 169 26.33 6.67 17.02
N LEU A 170 25.26 6.81 16.21
CA LEU A 170 25.25 6.39 14.81
C LEU A 170 26.60 6.79 14.22
N PRO A 171 27.40 5.85 13.68
CA PRO A 171 28.69 6.21 13.15
C PRO A 171 28.43 7.32 12.14
N THR A 172 28.93 8.52 12.44
CA THR A 172 29.12 9.51 11.39
C THR A 172 30.10 8.82 10.46
N ILE A 173 29.58 8.24 9.37
CA ILE A 173 30.46 7.65 8.40
C ILE A 173 31.19 8.88 7.86
N PRO A 174 32.50 9.01 8.08
CA PRO A 174 33.25 10.17 7.62
C PRO A 174 33.38 10.01 6.11
N LEU A 175 32.29 10.28 5.41
CA LEU A 175 32.22 10.43 3.99
C LEU A 175 32.46 11.91 3.74
N ASP A 176 33.41 12.18 2.86
CA ASP A 176 33.69 13.53 2.36
C ASP A 176 32.50 14.13 1.60
N ARG A 177 31.49 13.31 1.27
CA ARG A 177 30.25 13.67 0.56
C ARG A 177 29.15 12.61 0.74
N SER A 178 27.91 12.97 0.43
CA SER A 178 26.78 12.02 0.42
C SER A 178 26.96 10.92 -0.64
N PRO A 179 26.64 9.65 -0.31
CA PRO A 179 26.60 8.56 -1.29
C PRO A 179 25.65 8.83 -2.47
N SER A 180 25.96 8.29 -3.64
CA SER A 180 25.10 8.35 -4.82
C SER A 180 25.01 7.00 -5.52
N ALA A 181 23.77 6.55 -5.76
CA ALA A 181 23.50 5.33 -6.50
C ALA A 181 24.00 5.40 -7.95
N ALA A 182 23.89 6.56 -8.61
CA ALA A 182 24.34 6.73 -10.01
C ALA A 182 25.86 6.58 -10.16
N ARG A 183 26.64 7.08 -9.18
CA ARG A 183 28.10 6.86 -9.17
C ARG A 183 28.46 5.43 -8.81
N GLY A 184 27.69 4.81 -7.91
CA GLY A 184 27.87 3.42 -7.54
C GLY A 184 27.65 2.47 -8.71
N GLU A 185 26.63 2.76 -9.52
CA GLU A 185 26.35 2.02 -10.76
C GLU A 185 27.54 2.06 -11.73
N ALA A 186 28.18 3.22 -11.89
CA ALA A 186 29.36 3.36 -12.74
C ALA A 186 30.59 2.60 -12.20
N LEU A 187 30.63 2.30 -10.89
CA LEU A 187 31.75 1.66 -10.21
C LEU A 187 31.55 0.17 -9.95
N ILE A 188 30.31 -0.34 -9.99
CA ILE A 188 29.98 -1.71 -9.55
C ILE A 188 30.78 -2.79 -10.27
N LEU A 189 31.08 -2.60 -11.57
CA LEU A 189 31.85 -3.55 -12.37
C LEU A 189 33.37 -3.45 -12.16
N ALA A 190 33.84 -2.38 -11.50
CA ALA A 190 35.25 -2.10 -11.25
C ALA A 190 35.70 -2.51 -9.84
N VAL A 191 34.78 -2.95 -8.97
CA VAL A 191 35.06 -3.37 -7.59
C VAL A 191 34.76 -4.85 -7.39
N ASN A 192 35.45 -5.47 -6.43
CA ASN A 192 35.14 -6.81 -5.98
C ASN A 192 33.97 -6.76 -4.99
N VAL A 193 32.79 -7.24 -5.42
CA VAL A 193 31.58 -7.29 -4.59
C VAL A 193 31.47 -8.68 -3.94
N PRO A 194 31.58 -8.80 -2.60
CA PRO A 194 31.38 -10.05 -1.89
C PRO A 194 30.02 -10.70 -2.22
N ALA A 195 29.97 -12.04 -2.18
CA ALA A 195 28.76 -12.80 -2.54
C ALA A 195 27.58 -12.46 -1.61
N GLU A 196 27.86 -12.18 -0.35
CA GLU A 196 26.90 -11.74 0.66
C GLU A 196 26.14 -10.49 0.20
N LEU A 197 26.83 -9.54 -0.44
CA LEU A 197 26.21 -8.29 -0.91
C LEU A 197 25.36 -8.47 -2.18
N GLN A 198 25.53 -9.59 -2.89
CA GLN A 198 24.66 -9.95 -4.01
C GLN A 198 23.35 -10.57 -3.53
N ASP A 199 23.30 -11.09 -2.31
CA ASP A 199 22.11 -11.67 -1.71
C ASP A 199 21.18 -10.58 -1.15
N VAL A 200 19.97 -10.49 -1.73
CA VAL A 200 18.94 -9.53 -1.29
C VAL A 200 18.51 -9.79 0.16
N SER A 201 18.46 -11.05 0.61
CA SER A 201 18.07 -11.39 1.98
C SER A 201 19.10 -10.91 3.01
N TRP A 202 20.39 -11.00 2.66
CA TRP A 202 21.48 -10.45 3.48
C TRP A 202 21.37 -8.93 3.55
N ARG A 203 21.20 -8.26 2.41
CA ARG A 203 21.03 -6.80 2.36
C ARG A 203 19.80 -6.30 3.11
N ARG A 204 18.74 -7.11 3.19
CA ARG A 204 17.55 -6.76 3.97
C ARG A 204 17.78 -6.81 5.48
N SER A 205 18.63 -7.74 5.93
CA SER A 205 18.92 -8.02 7.35
C SER A 205 20.16 -7.32 7.90
N HIS A 206 20.90 -6.58 7.07
CA HIS A 206 22.09 -5.85 7.46
C HIS A 206 21.98 -4.40 7.02
N SER A 207 22.70 -3.51 7.69
CA SER A 207 22.71 -2.10 7.32
C SER A 207 23.65 -1.82 6.14
N PRO A 208 23.43 -0.74 5.38
CA PRO A 208 24.43 -0.24 4.43
C PRO A 208 25.82 -0.02 5.06
N ALA A 209 25.89 0.34 6.35
CA ALA A 209 27.15 0.49 7.09
C ALA A 209 27.94 -0.83 7.18
N ASP A 210 27.26 -1.93 7.49
CA ASP A 210 27.87 -3.27 7.53
C ASP A 210 28.41 -3.68 6.15
N ALA A 211 27.66 -3.36 5.10
CA ALA A 211 28.07 -3.62 3.72
C ALA A 211 29.30 -2.82 3.30
N LEU A 212 29.41 -1.56 3.75
CA LEU A 212 30.56 -0.72 3.46
C LEU A 212 31.85 -1.28 4.06
N ASP A 213 31.78 -1.88 5.25
CA ASP A 213 32.94 -2.51 5.89
C ASP A 213 33.41 -3.77 5.16
N LEU A 214 32.46 -4.60 4.70
CA LEU A 214 32.75 -5.74 3.84
C LEU A 214 33.40 -5.30 2.51
N LEU A 215 32.82 -4.30 1.84
CA LEU A 215 33.38 -3.76 0.59
C LEU A 215 34.76 -3.14 0.78
N THR A 216 34.98 -2.42 1.87
CA THR A 216 36.28 -1.79 2.18
C THR A 216 37.35 -2.86 2.37
N THR A 217 37.01 -3.94 3.08
CA THR A 217 37.93 -5.07 3.28
C THR A 217 38.25 -5.79 1.97
N ALA A 218 37.24 -5.96 1.11
CA ALA A 218 37.41 -6.60 -0.19
C ALA A 218 38.14 -5.73 -1.25
N ASN A 219 38.24 -4.41 -1.03
CA ASN A 219 38.77 -3.44 -1.98
C ASN A 219 39.74 -2.43 -1.33
N PRO A 220 40.90 -2.88 -0.80
CA PRO A 220 41.81 -2.04 0.01
C PRO A 220 42.44 -0.85 -0.74
N GLY A 221 42.31 -0.78 -2.07
CA GLY A 221 42.84 0.31 -2.91
C GLY A 221 41.80 1.34 -3.37
N VAL A 222 40.53 1.15 -3.03
CA VAL A 222 39.43 2.03 -3.47
C VAL A 222 39.05 2.97 -2.33
N LYS A 223 38.72 4.24 -2.63
CA LYS A 223 38.35 5.18 -1.57
C LYS A 223 37.03 4.75 -0.94
N ARG A 224 36.94 4.85 0.39
CA ARG A 224 35.72 4.49 1.13
C ARG A 224 34.46 5.23 0.64
N ALA A 225 34.60 6.48 0.20
CA ALA A 225 33.49 7.25 -0.39
C ALA A 225 33.01 6.71 -1.75
N GLU A 226 33.90 6.12 -2.55
CA GLU A 226 33.52 5.44 -3.81
C GLU A 226 32.81 4.12 -3.51
N LEU A 227 33.25 3.39 -2.48
CA LEU A 227 32.58 2.18 -2.02
C LEU A 227 31.21 2.48 -1.39
N ALA A 228 31.05 3.63 -0.72
CA ALA A 228 29.75 4.07 -0.21
C ALA A 228 28.75 4.36 -1.34
N ASP A 229 29.21 4.90 -2.49
CA ASP A 229 28.37 5.03 -3.69
C ASP A 229 27.91 3.64 -4.18
N VAL A 230 28.82 2.65 -4.21
CA VAL A 230 28.48 1.26 -4.59
C VAL A 230 27.44 0.66 -3.64
N VAL A 231 27.56 0.88 -2.33
CA VAL A 231 26.54 0.47 -1.36
C VAL A 231 25.20 1.15 -1.65
N ALA A 232 25.19 2.46 -1.91
CA ALA A 232 23.97 3.19 -2.26
C ALA A 232 23.29 2.63 -3.51
N TYR A 233 24.07 2.24 -4.53
CA TYR A 233 23.55 1.56 -5.72
C TYR A 233 22.90 0.22 -5.36
N LEU A 234 23.61 -0.63 -4.60
CA LEU A 234 23.08 -1.92 -4.17
C LEU A 234 21.76 -1.76 -3.39
N TRP A 235 21.69 -0.81 -2.44
CA TRP A 235 20.50 -0.58 -1.60
C TRP A 235 19.36 0.17 -2.28
N SER A 236 19.64 0.98 -3.30
CA SER A 236 18.56 1.60 -4.09
C SER A 236 17.69 0.56 -4.78
N GLY A 237 18.23 -0.64 -5.00
CA GLY A 237 17.56 -1.77 -5.65
C GLY A 237 17.30 -1.45 -7.11
N GLY A 238 17.56 -2.39 -8.01
CA GLY A 238 17.24 -2.23 -9.44
C GLY A 238 15.73 -2.27 -9.71
N LEU A 239 14.96 -1.40 -9.05
CA LEU A 239 13.56 -1.19 -9.33
C LEU A 239 13.42 -0.76 -10.79
N SER A 240 12.50 -1.38 -11.52
CA SER A 240 12.11 -0.85 -12.82
C SER A 240 11.48 0.53 -12.65
N ALA A 241 11.49 1.35 -13.72
CA ALA A 241 10.80 2.64 -13.70
C ALA A 241 9.33 2.50 -13.26
N GLU A 242 8.66 1.42 -13.67
CA GLU A 242 7.29 1.09 -13.26
C GLU A 242 7.19 0.85 -11.74
N GLN A 243 8.10 0.07 -11.16
CA GLN A 243 8.12 -0.18 -9.72
C GLN A 243 8.42 1.09 -8.92
N ILE A 244 9.30 1.97 -9.42
CA ILE A 244 9.56 3.28 -8.81
C ILE A 244 8.29 4.12 -8.82
N THR A 245 7.62 4.24 -9.97
CA THR A 245 6.38 5.03 -10.09
C THR A 245 5.27 4.48 -9.19
N ALA A 246 5.12 3.15 -9.12
CA ALA A 246 4.14 2.53 -8.22
C ALA A 246 4.44 2.81 -6.75
N ALA A 247 5.69 2.64 -6.32
CA ALA A 247 6.11 2.92 -4.95
C ALA A 247 6.02 4.41 -4.59
N GLN A 248 6.38 5.31 -5.51
CA GLN A 248 6.21 6.75 -5.36
C GLN A 248 4.74 7.13 -5.20
N THR A 249 3.85 6.54 -6.01
CA THR A 249 2.40 6.77 -5.90
C THR A 249 1.87 6.32 -4.55
N LEU A 250 2.29 5.14 -4.07
CA LEU A 250 1.95 4.66 -2.74
C LEU A 250 2.48 5.61 -1.64
N TYR A 251 3.73 6.05 -1.76
CA TYR A 251 4.35 6.98 -0.81
C TYR A 251 3.62 8.32 -0.74
N ASN A 252 3.34 8.94 -1.88
CA ASN A 252 2.68 10.26 -1.94
C ASN A 252 1.27 10.21 -1.34
N LYS A 253 0.54 9.12 -1.58
CA LYS A 253 -0.83 8.94 -1.07
C LYS A 253 -0.89 8.62 0.42
N ASN A 254 0.15 8.01 1.00
CA ASN A 254 0.05 7.39 2.33
C ASN A 254 1.13 7.81 3.34
N CYS A 255 2.24 8.39 2.89
CA CYS A 255 3.43 8.65 3.71
C CYS A 255 3.82 10.13 3.74
N ALA A 256 3.70 10.83 2.60
CA ALA A 256 4.17 12.21 2.42
C ALA A 256 3.49 13.24 3.36
N ALA A 257 2.26 12.96 3.80
CA ALA A 257 1.53 13.76 4.79
C ALA A 257 2.36 14.04 6.07
N CYS A 258 3.12 13.05 6.53
CA CYS A 258 4.00 13.17 7.70
C CYS A 258 5.47 13.30 7.28
N HIS A 259 5.92 12.47 6.33
CA HIS A 259 7.34 12.39 5.99
C HIS A 259 7.81 13.40 4.93
N GLY A 260 6.90 14.19 4.35
CA GLY A 260 7.19 15.14 3.27
C GLY A 260 7.34 14.45 1.91
N GLU A 261 7.02 15.14 0.82
CA GLU A 261 7.15 14.62 -0.55
C GLU A 261 8.62 14.32 -0.92
N THR A 262 9.55 15.08 -0.33
CA THR A 262 11.00 14.94 -0.51
C THR A 262 11.66 14.06 0.57
N GLY A 263 10.87 13.45 1.46
CA GLY A 263 11.39 12.65 2.57
C GLY A 263 12.11 13.48 3.64
N ALA A 264 11.84 14.78 3.72
CA ALA A 264 12.50 15.70 4.65
C ALA A 264 11.89 15.72 6.06
N GLY A 265 10.84 14.93 6.32
CA GLY A 265 10.15 14.89 7.61
C GLY A 265 9.33 16.15 7.90
N ASP A 266 8.95 16.89 6.86
CA ASP A 266 8.33 18.22 6.91
C ASP A 266 6.92 18.23 6.28
N GLY A 267 6.26 17.07 6.25
CA GLY A 267 4.90 16.95 5.75
C GLY A 267 3.92 17.86 6.52
N PRO A 268 2.76 18.20 5.92
CA PRO A 268 1.82 19.17 6.47
C PRO A 268 1.33 18.86 7.90
N VAL A 269 1.39 17.60 8.36
CA VAL A 269 1.06 17.19 9.73
C VAL A 269 2.25 16.74 10.57
N ALA A 270 3.47 16.86 10.07
CA ALA A 270 4.69 16.44 10.78
C ALA A 270 4.85 17.10 12.15
N SER A 271 4.43 18.37 12.31
CA SER A 271 4.52 19.09 13.59
C SER A 271 3.45 18.69 14.61
N SER A 272 2.45 17.91 14.19
CA SER A 272 1.33 17.47 15.02
C SER A 272 1.49 16.04 15.53
N THR A 273 2.56 15.33 15.15
CA THR A 273 2.84 13.98 15.61
C THR A 273 3.58 13.98 16.96
N ALA A 274 3.38 12.94 17.76
CA ALA A 274 4.01 12.75 19.07
C ALA A 274 5.54 12.74 19.01
N ASN A 275 6.09 12.25 17.90
CA ASN A 275 7.52 12.28 17.58
C ASN A 275 7.72 12.82 16.16
N ASN A 276 8.85 13.49 15.94
CA ASN A 276 9.20 13.96 14.60
C ASN A 276 9.30 12.76 13.64
N PRO A 277 8.69 12.85 12.44
CA PRO A 277 8.85 11.84 11.42
C PRO A 277 10.33 11.66 11.03
N VAL A 278 10.68 10.44 10.64
CA VAL A 278 12.02 10.14 10.12
C VAL A 278 12.28 10.94 8.85
N ILE A 279 13.49 11.49 8.74
CA ILE A 279 14.02 12.21 7.58
C ILE A 279 14.71 11.18 6.67
N PHE A 280 14.00 10.66 5.67
CA PHE A 280 14.57 9.70 4.71
C PHE A 280 15.65 10.30 3.81
N ALA A 281 15.66 11.63 3.65
CA ALA A 281 16.72 12.36 2.95
C ALA A 281 18.04 12.44 3.76
N ASP A 282 18.02 12.13 5.06
CA ASP A 282 19.24 12.04 5.86
C ASP A 282 19.97 10.73 5.51
N ALA A 283 20.96 10.86 4.62
CA ALA A 283 21.77 9.73 4.20
C ALA A 283 22.53 9.09 5.36
N GLY A 284 22.99 9.85 6.36
CA GLY A 284 23.68 9.29 7.53
C GLY A 284 22.75 8.42 8.36
N TYR A 285 21.53 8.91 8.62
CA TYR A 285 20.50 8.12 9.28
C TYR A 285 20.18 6.85 8.51
N MET A 286 19.82 6.97 7.22
CA MET A 286 19.41 5.82 6.41
C MET A 286 20.54 4.79 6.28
N PHE A 287 21.79 5.22 6.15
CA PHE A 287 22.93 4.29 6.00
C PHE A 287 23.12 3.33 7.19
N THR A 288 22.56 3.66 8.34
CA THR A 288 22.65 2.84 9.57
C THR A 288 21.41 2.02 9.86
N ARG A 289 20.40 2.03 8.98
CA ARG A 289 19.14 1.29 9.17
C ARG A 289 19.13 0.00 8.36
N ARG A 290 18.62 -1.09 8.93
CA ARG A 290 18.28 -2.34 8.21
C ARG A 290 16.96 -2.17 7.47
N ASP A 291 16.82 -2.78 6.29
CA ASP A 291 15.58 -2.68 5.49
C ASP A 291 14.43 -3.49 6.09
N ASP A 292 14.71 -4.62 6.74
CA ASP A 292 13.70 -5.42 7.42
C ASP A 292 13.06 -4.70 8.63
N VAL A 293 13.82 -3.88 9.34
CA VAL A 293 13.29 -3.00 10.39
C VAL A 293 12.38 -1.92 9.80
N LEU A 294 12.78 -1.28 8.69
CA LEU A 294 11.94 -0.30 7.99
C LEU A 294 10.64 -0.95 7.50
N TYR A 295 10.75 -2.14 6.90
CA TYR A 295 9.62 -2.96 6.47
C TYR A 295 8.66 -3.25 7.62
N ALA A 296 9.19 -3.73 8.74
CA ALA A 296 8.40 -4.07 9.92
C ALA A 296 7.70 -2.85 10.51
N LYS A 297 8.37 -1.69 10.55
CA LYS A 297 7.79 -0.45 11.06
C LYS A 297 6.64 0.05 10.18
N ILE A 298 6.72 -0.11 8.86
CA ILE A 298 5.60 0.17 7.94
C ILE A 298 4.44 -0.78 8.22
N ARG A 299 4.69 -2.09 8.26
CA ARG A 299 3.60 -3.09 8.34
C ARG A 299 2.95 -3.18 9.71
N ARG A 300 3.68 -2.93 10.79
CA ARG A 300 3.15 -2.97 12.15
C ARG A 300 2.63 -1.61 12.63
N GLY A 301 3.14 -0.53 12.03
CA GLY A 301 3.09 0.81 12.62
C GLY A 301 4.17 0.98 13.70
N GLY A 302 4.49 2.22 14.05
CA GLY A 302 5.43 2.53 15.13
C GLY A 302 4.68 2.60 16.46
N MET A 303 4.87 1.63 17.36
CA MET A 303 4.21 1.68 18.66
C MET A 303 4.75 2.85 19.50
N GLY A 304 3.86 3.58 20.16
CA GLY A 304 4.25 4.81 20.87
C GLY A 304 4.53 5.99 19.95
N THR A 305 4.24 5.86 18.66
CA THR A 305 4.23 6.94 17.66
C THR A 305 2.82 7.06 17.05
N ASP A 306 2.57 8.12 16.29
CA ASP A 306 1.34 8.26 15.50
C ASP A 306 1.41 7.56 14.13
N MET A 307 2.44 6.73 13.88
CA MET A 307 2.61 6.00 12.62
C MET A 307 1.62 4.82 12.54
N PRO A 308 0.66 4.83 11.60
CA PRO A 308 -0.36 3.79 11.51
C PRO A 308 0.19 2.45 11.03
N ASN A 309 -0.55 1.37 11.31
CA ASN A 309 -0.29 0.04 10.73
C ASN A 309 -0.69 0.03 9.24
N PHE A 310 0.28 -0.17 8.33
CA PHE A 310 0.01 -0.32 6.90
C PHE A 310 -0.03 -1.78 6.42
N GLY A 311 0.24 -2.75 7.30
CA GLY A 311 0.21 -4.17 6.96
C GLY A 311 -1.20 -4.70 6.63
N THR A 312 -2.24 -3.96 7.03
CA THR A 312 -3.63 -4.25 6.65
C THR A 312 -4.05 -3.56 5.33
N LEU A 313 -3.19 -2.74 4.74
CA LEU A 313 -3.45 -1.96 3.53
C LEU A 313 -2.60 -2.47 2.37
N PHE A 314 -1.33 -2.77 2.63
CA PHE A 314 -0.35 -3.15 1.62
C PHE A 314 0.05 -4.62 1.74
N THR A 315 0.42 -5.22 0.62
CA THR A 315 1.08 -6.52 0.54
C THR A 315 2.54 -6.42 1.00
N GLN A 316 3.17 -7.58 1.20
CA GLN A 316 4.60 -7.63 1.52
C GLN A 316 5.45 -7.05 0.37
N ASP A 317 5.08 -7.32 -0.88
CA ASP A 317 5.82 -6.85 -2.05
C ASP A 317 5.70 -5.33 -2.23
N GLU A 318 4.51 -4.76 -2.04
CA GLU A 318 4.30 -3.30 -2.01
C GLU A 318 5.12 -2.65 -0.88
N THR A 319 5.20 -3.30 0.28
CA THR A 319 6.01 -2.81 1.40
C THR A 319 7.50 -2.83 1.06
N TRP A 320 8.01 -3.91 0.46
CA TRP A 320 9.41 -3.97 0.02
C TRP A 320 9.72 -2.94 -1.07
N ALA A 321 8.80 -2.72 -2.01
CA ALA A 321 8.94 -1.67 -3.01
C ALA A 321 8.99 -0.27 -2.37
N LEU A 322 8.16 -0.01 -1.35
CA LEU A 322 8.22 1.21 -0.56
C LEU A 322 9.57 1.36 0.14
N VAL A 323 10.09 0.33 0.82
CA VAL A 323 11.40 0.40 1.48
C VAL A 323 12.52 0.75 0.50
N ASN A 324 12.53 0.11 -0.67
CA ASN A 324 13.49 0.46 -1.74
C ASN A 324 13.31 1.91 -2.21
N TYR A 325 12.06 2.38 -2.36
CA TYR A 325 11.79 3.78 -2.70
C TYR A 325 12.27 4.73 -1.59
N LEU A 326 12.17 4.38 -0.30
CA LEU A 326 12.71 5.19 0.78
C LEU A 326 14.23 5.38 0.67
N ARG A 327 14.96 4.36 0.18
CA ARG A 327 16.40 4.45 -0.07
C ARG A 327 16.74 5.50 -1.12
N SER A 328 15.86 5.73 -2.09
CA SER A 328 16.09 6.69 -3.17
C SER A 328 16.25 8.13 -2.68
N PHE A 329 15.58 8.53 -1.59
CA PHE A 329 15.69 9.88 -1.02
C PHE A 329 17.13 10.26 -0.62
N SER A 330 17.90 9.28 -0.15
CA SER A 330 19.27 9.49 0.32
C SER A 330 20.35 9.29 -0.76
N GLY A 331 20.00 8.74 -1.92
CA GLY A 331 20.95 8.34 -2.98
C GLY A 331 21.07 9.31 -4.16
N THR A 332 20.34 10.41 -4.13
CA THR A 332 20.28 11.43 -5.18
C THR A 332 20.87 12.75 -4.68
N GLU A 333 21.76 13.39 -5.44
CA GLU A 333 22.27 14.73 -5.10
C GLU A 333 21.17 15.82 -5.06
N GLN A 334 19.92 15.49 -5.43
CA GLN A 334 18.77 16.41 -5.55
C GLN A 334 17.43 15.85 -5.04
N GLY A 335 17.40 14.81 -4.21
CA GLY A 335 16.15 14.09 -3.87
C GLY A 335 15.61 13.28 -5.06
N PRO A 336 14.58 12.42 -4.86
CA PRO A 336 14.05 11.58 -5.92
C PRO A 336 13.38 12.46 -6.96
N LEU A 337 14.07 12.60 -8.10
CA LEU A 337 13.61 13.18 -9.35
C LEU A 337 12.67 14.37 -9.16
N GLY A 338 13.26 15.52 -8.84
CA GLY A 338 12.62 16.80 -9.13
C GLY A 338 12.30 16.85 -10.61
N ASP A 339 11.00 16.91 -10.93
CA ASP A 339 10.54 17.07 -12.30
C ASP A 339 11.20 18.31 -12.91
N ALA A 340 11.88 18.07 -14.03
CA ALA A 340 12.15 19.09 -15.01
C ALA A 340 10.80 19.65 -15.50
N HIS A 341 10.47 20.86 -15.07
CA HIS A 341 9.49 21.72 -15.71
C HIS A 341 10.19 22.95 -16.28
#